data_AF-A0A519ZY34-F1
#
_entry.id   AF-A0A519ZY34-F1
#
_cell.length_a   1.000
_cell.length_b   1.000
_cell.length_c   1.000
_cell.angle_alpha   90.00
_cell.angle_beta   90.00
_cell.angle_gamma   90.00
#
_symmetry.space_group_name_H-M   'P 1'
#
loop_
_entity.id
_entity.type
_entity.pdbx_description
1 polymer ?
#
loop_
_entity_poly.entity_id
_entity_poly.type
_entity_poly.pdbx_seq_one_letter_code
_entity_poly.pdbx_strand_id
1 'polypeptide(L)' 'MYSSYVIYELLIRLQALDPAVGEYVSFKKINAGISVQTTTGPLEIPNTLLDLQFNNPAGITDTDLAELLSSLR' A
#
# COMPACT_ATOMS: atom_id res chain seq x y z
N MET A 1 7.05 -13.74 -2.27
CA MET A 1 7.44 -12.90 -1.11
C MET A 1 7.71 -11.53 -1.69
N TYR A 2 6.93 -10.51 -1.34
CA TYR A 2 7.15 -9.17 -1.89
C TYR A 2 8.38 -8.56 -1.25
N SER A 3 9.19 -7.88 -2.07
CA SER A 3 10.29 -7.07 -1.57
C SER A 3 9.73 -5.85 -0.85
N SER A 4 10.43 -5.36 0.18
CA SER A 4 10.12 -4.09 0.82
C SER A 4 10.03 -2.94 -0.19
N TYR A 5 10.76 -3.03 -1.31
CA TYR A 5 10.68 -2.08 -2.42
C TYR A 5 9.25 -1.85 -2.94
N VAL A 6 8.47 -2.92 -3.15
CA VAL A 6 7.08 -2.83 -3.66
C VAL A 6 6.20 -2.05 -2.69
N ILE A 7 6.43 -2.25 -1.40
CA ILE A 7 5.69 -1.59 -0.33
C ILE A 7 6.05 -0.10 -0.28
N TYR A 8 7.35 0.23 -0.33
CA TYR A 8 7.80 1.63 -0.31
C TYR A 8 7.30 2.42 -1.51
N GLU A 9 7.37 1.87 -2.72
CA GLU A 9 6.90 2.56 -3.92
C GLU A 9 5.39 2.84 -3.83
N LEU A 10 4.60 1.86 -3.38
CA LEU A 10 3.17 2.05 -3.20
C LEU A 10 2.84 3.08 -2.12
N LEU A 11 3.58 3.09 -1.01
CA LEU A 11 3.41 4.12 0.03
C LEU A 11 3.74 5.52 -0.49
N ILE A 12 4.79 5.69 -1.30
CA ILE A 12 5.13 6.98 -1.92
C ILE A 12 3.96 7.48 -2.79
N ARG A 13 3.35 6.58 -3.57
CA ARG A 13 2.19 6.91 -4.42
C ARG A 13 0.98 7.31 -3.58
N LEU A 14 0.73 6.61 -2.48
CA LEU A 14 -0.35 6.95 -1.56
C LEU A 14 -0.10 8.29 -0.86
N GLN A 15 1.12 8.56 -0.42
CA GLN A 15 1.53 9.83 0.20
C GLN A 15 1.41 11.02 -0.76
N ALA A 16 1.59 10.80 -2.07
CA ALA A 16 1.38 11.83 -3.09
C ALA A 16 -0.11 12.24 -3.21
N LEU A 17 -1.04 11.34 -2.86
CA LEU A 17 -2.47 11.62 -2.83
C LEU A 17 -2.93 12.12 -1.45
N ASP A 18 -2.43 11.51 -0.37
CA ASP A 18 -2.72 11.88 1.01
C ASP A 18 -1.46 11.77 1.90
N PRO A 19 -0.84 12.90 2.26
CA PRO A 19 0.30 12.91 3.18
C PRO A 19 0.02 12.32 4.58
N ALA A 20 -1.26 12.15 4.97
CA ALA A 20 -1.64 11.59 6.27
C ALA A 20 -1.36 10.08 6.42
N VAL A 21 -0.97 9.38 5.34
CA VAL A 21 -0.59 7.96 5.37
C VAL A 21 0.61 7.70 6.31
N GLY A 22 1.45 8.71 6.56
CA GLY A 22 2.61 8.59 7.43
C GLY A 22 3.73 7.73 6.84
N GLU A 23 4.72 7.39 7.67
CA GLU A 23 5.93 6.68 7.23
C GLU A 23 5.84 5.17 7.48
N TYR A 24 6.51 4.37 6.65
CA TYR A 24 6.62 2.92 6.85
C TYR A 24 7.31 2.56 8.17
N VAL A 25 6.73 1.61 8.92
CA VAL A 25 7.33 1.05 10.15
C VAL A 25 7.67 -0.43 9.97
N SER A 26 6.69 -1.24 9.56
CA SER A 26 6.84 -2.68 9.36
C SER A 26 5.70 -3.23 8.50
N PHE A 27 5.75 -4.52 8.13
CA PHE A 27 4.58 -5.21 7.60
C PHE A 27 4.50 -6.65 8.11
N LYS A 28 3.30 -7.20 8.06
CA LYS A 28 3.04 -8.64 8.27
C LYS A 28 2.12 -9.18 7.19
N LYS A 29 2.23 -10.47 6.90
CA LYS A 29 1.27 -11.15 6.02
C LYS A 29 -0.06 -11.31 6.74
N ILE A 30 -1.15 -11.19 5.97
CA ILE A 30 -2.52 -11.51 6.36
C ILE A 30 -3.14 -12.40 5.28
N ASN A 31 -4.35 -12.90 5.49
CA ASN A 31 -4.98 -13.88 4.59
C ASN A 31 -5.09 -13.38 3.14
N ALA A 32 -5.44 -12.11 2.93
CA ALA A 32 -5.70 -11.55 1.60
C ALA A 32 -4.58 -10.62 1.08
N GLY A 33 -3.44 -10.53 1.77
CA GLY A 33 -2.43 -9.51 1.46
C GLY A 33 -1.39 -9.30 2.55
N ILE A 34 -1.04 -8.04 2.77
CA ILE A 34 -0.21 -7.60 3.90
C ILE A 34 -0.92 -6.51 4.70
N SER A 35 -0.62 -6.44 5.98
CA SER A 35 -0.91 -5.28 6.82
C SER A 35 0.40 -4.53 7.03
N VAL A 36 0.49 -3.31 6.50
CA VAL A 36 1.61 -2.39 6.64
C VAL A 36 1.34 -1.50 7.83
N GLN A 37 2.23 -1.51 8.81
CA GLN A 37 2.18 -0.54 9.89
C GLN A 37 2.85 0.76 9.41
N THR A 38 2.10 1.86 9.45
CA THR A 38 2.67 3.20 9.31
C THR A 38 2.72 3.93 10.66
N THR A 39 3.29 5.13 10.68
CA THR A 39 3.28 6.00 11.87
C THR A 39 1.89 6.54 12.22
N THR A 40 0.94 6.53 11.28
CA THR A 40 -0.42 7.05 11.50
C THR A 40 -1.46 5.95 11.63
N GLY A 41 -1.18 4.73 11.19
CA GLY A 41 -2.06 3.58 11.40
C GLY A 41 -1.65 2.35 10.59
N PRO A 42 -2.35 1.23 10.75
CA PRO A 42 -2.21 0.09 9.86
C PRO A 42 -2.92 0.36 8.53
N LEU A 43 -2.32 -0.10 7.42
CA LEU A 43 -2.89 -0.11 6.08
C LEU A 43 -2.90 -1.55 5.55
N GLU A 44 -4.07 -2.05 5.14
CA GLU A 44 -4.18 -3.38 4.54
C GLU A 44 -4.08 -3.29 3.03
N ILE A 45 -3.07 -3.95 2.46
CA ILE A 45 -2.81 -3.94 1.01
C ILE A 45 -3.09 -5.33 0.45
N PRO A 46 -4.08 -5.48 -0.45
CA PRO A 46 -4.45 -6.78 -1.00
C PRO A 46 -3.40 -7.33 -1.96
N ASN A 47 -3.29 -8.67 -2.03
CA ASN A 47 -2.34 -9.34 -2.94
C ASN A 47 -2.52 -8.94 -4.40
N THR A 48 -3.76 -8.71 -4.84
CA THR A 48 -4.05 -8.25 -6.21
C THR A 48 -3.35 -6.94 -6.54
N LEU A 49 -3.32 -6.01 -5.59
CA LEU A 49 -2.66 -4.72 -5.75
C LEU A 49 -1.14 -4.85 -5.63
N LEU A 50 -0.64 -5.70 -4.73
CA LEU A 50 0.80 -6.00 -4.61
C LEU A 50 1.36 -6.65 -5.88
N ASP A 51 0.61 -7.60 -6.46
CA ASP A 51 0.96 -8.25 -7.71
C ASP A 51 0.93 -7.27 -8.87
N LEU A 52 -0.07 -6.38 -8.92
CA LEU A 52 -0.15 -5.35 -9.95
C LEU A 52 1.00 -4.34 -9.82
N GLN A 53 1.31 -3.89 -8.61
CA GLN A 53 2.44 -3.00 -8.34
C GLN A 53 3.77 -3.64 -8.75
N PHE A 54 3.94 -4.95 -8.54
CA PHE A 54 5.15 -5.66 -8.90
C PHE A 54 5.30 -5.89 -10.40
N ASN A 55 4.22 -6.23 -11.10
CA ASN A 55 4.27 -6.63 -12.52
C ASN A 55 4.00 -5.47 -13.49
N ASN A 56 3.07 -4.56 -13.15
CA ASN A 56 2.64 -3.45 -14.00
C ASN A 56 2.11 -2.27 -13.15
N PRO A 57 3.00 -1.50 -12.49
CA PRO A 57 2.60 -0.42 -11.58
C PRO A 57 1.79 0.68 -12.27
N ALA A 58 2.01 0.91 -13.57
CA ALA A 58 1.24 1.86 -14.37
C ALA A 58 -0.23 1.46 -14.56
N GLY A 59 -0.58 0.20 -14.26
CA GLY A 59 -1.96 -0.28 -14.26
C GLY A 59 -2.77 0.07 -13.02
N ILE A 60 -2.12 0.55 -11.95
CA ILE A 60 -2.81 1.04 -10.74
C ILE A 60 -3.18 2.50 -10.97
N THR A 61 -4.46 2.82 -10.89
CA THR A 61 -5.00 4.16 -11.09
C THR A 61 -5.08 4.94 -9.78
N ASP A 62 -5.25 6.25 -9.86
CA ASP A 62 -5.48 7.09 -8.67
C ASP A 62 -6.77 6.69 -7.92
N THR A 63 -7.77 6.16 -8.64
CA THR A 63 -8.99 5.61 -8.03
C THR A 63 -8.69 4.38 -7.17
N ASP A 64 -7.87 3.45 -7.67
CA ASP A 64 -7.48 2.25 -6.91
C ASP A 64 -6.71 2.64 -5.63
N LEU A 65 -5.85 3.66 -5.73
CA LEU A 65 -5.12 4.20 -4.58
C LEU A 65 -6.06 4.92 -3.59
N ALA A 66 -7.03 5.68 -4.08
CA ALA A 66 -8.02 6.33 -3.23
C ALA A 66 -8.94 5.32 -2.51
N GLU A 67 -9.34 4.24 -3.17
CA GLU A 67 -10.06 3.14 -2.53
C GLU A 67 -9.22 2.49 -1.42
N LEU A 68 -7.92 2.28 -1.66
CA LEU A 68 -7.00 1.80 -0.65
C LEU A 68 -6.89 2.77 0.54
N LEU A 69 -6.79 4.09 0.29
CA LEU A 69 -6.79 5.10 1.35
C LEU A 69 -8.06 5.09 2.20
N SER A 70 -9.21 4.77 1.61
CA SER A 70 -10.48 4.70 2.37
C SER A 70 -10.49 3.61 3.44
N SER A 71 -9.57 2.64 3.35
CA SER A 71 -9.35 1.60 4.37
C SER A 71 -8.54 2.07 5.58
N LEU A 72 -7.86 3.22 5.49
CA LEU A 72 -7.25 3.90 6.65
C LEU A 72 -8.37 4.58 7.44
N ARG A 73 -8.90 3.90 8.45
CA ARG A 73 -9.81 4.47 9.46
C ARG A 73 -9.47 3.98 10.85
#